data_AF-A0A812K414-F1
#
_entry.id   AF-A0A812K414-F1
#
_cell.length_a   1.000
_cell.length_b   1.000
_cell.length_c   1.000
_cell.angle_alpha   90.00
_cell.angle_beta   90.00
_cell.angle_gamma   90.00
#
_symmetry.space_group_name_H-M   'P 1'
#
loop_
_entity.id
_entity.type
_entity.pdbx_description
1 polymer ?
#
loop_
_entity_poly.entity_id
_entity_poly.type
_entity_poly.pdbx_seq_one_letter_code
_entity_poly.pdbx_strand_id
1 'polypeptide(L)'
;MNGLVDIHCHLLPGIDDGAADLEASLAMARMSVEQGVETIVVTPHQLGAFECNRGDDIRRRTAELQAELTRLDIPLRVLPGADVRIEDHMIAGLQSGDVLSLGDHRRHVLLELPHELYFPLEPVLNGLKRIGMAGVLSHPERNAGLLARQDLIESLVDDGCLMQVTAGSLVGGFGPDSQAMVERMASRGLIHFLSTDGHSPKRRRPRLGEAYTRAVELVGEDAARMWCSENPRAVAEGREALAAIVAGAGWSVSPRARAAVEPTWVDQRRVGPFVCRSAFPLDDALLADADLASLERELRRVLALGPCKNEVEVVLLNDAQQHRRYIAERHPTAPYRRALYYQTKQRAVIYAYRHSELAIDLRHECTHALLHADLPMVPLWLDEGLAEYFEPRPADRAHGPDHLEGVVSEAARGRLVALTTLEAKHDLAEMADIDYRYAWAWTHFLLHGPAAASMQLWATLAALRRYEPPTPMSQRLAATLGSPETAFAEHFRAWPRVLRASRQHAGASR
;
A
#
# COMPACT_ATOMS: atom_id res chain seq x y z
N MET A 1 -32.37 -5.33 -1.22
CA MET A 1 -30.93 -5.47 -0.93
C MET A 1 -30.81 -6.62 0.04
N ASN A 2 -30.36 -7.78 -0.43
CA ASN A 2 -30.03 -8.91 0.43
C ASN A 2 -28.55 -9.22 0.17
N GLY A 3 -27.81 -9.60 1.20
CA GLY A 3 -26.41 -9.98 1.06
C GLY A 3 -25.40 -9.14 1.83
N LEU A 4 -25.83 -8.13 2.59
CA LEU A 4 -24.91 -7.29 3.37
C LEU A 4 -24.36 -8.06 4.57
N VAL A 5 -23.10 -7.79 4.91
CA VAL A 5 -22.41 -8.37 6.06
C VAL A 5 -21.76 -7.25 6.84
N ASP A 6 -22.00 -7.21 8.15
CA ASP A 6 -21.46 -6.22 9.05
C ASP A 6 -20.34 -6.84 9.89
N ILE A 7 -19.13 -6.30 9.84
CA ILE A 7 -17.98 -6.83 10.60
C ILE A 7 -17.67 -6.05 11.88
N HIS A 8 -18.46 -5.03 12.20
CA HIS A 8 -18.27 -4.23 13.40
C HIS A 8 -19.63 -3.83 13.99
N CYS A 9 -20.06 -4.50 15.06
CA CYS A 9 -21.30 -4.19 15.78
C CYS A 9 -21.26 -4.72 17.23
N HIS A 10 -21.67 -3.88 18.18
CA HIS A 10 -21.72 -4.20 19.61
C HIS A 10 -23.08 -4.79 19.98
N LEU A 11 -23.36 -5.94 19.38
CA LEU A 11 -24.67 -6.59 19.45
C LEU A 11 -24.82 -7.49 20.69
N LEU A 12 -23.72 -7.92 21.32
CA LEU A 12 -23.78 -8.81 22.47
C LEU A 12 -24.36 -8.09 23.70
N PRO A 13 -25.35 -8.69 24.39
CA PRO A 13 -26.04 -8.01 25.48
C PRO A 13 -25.18 -7.91 26.75
N GLY A 14 -25.04 -6.69 27.28
CA GLY A 14 -24.51 -6.39 28.62
C GLY A 14 -23.03 -6.73 28.81
N ILE A 15 -22.22 -6.73 27.74
CA ILE A 15 -20.79 -7.06 27.78
C ILE A 15 -19.87 -5.83 27.67
N ASP A 16 -20.36 -4.75 27.04
CA ASP A 16 -19.66 -3.48 26.87
C ASP A 16 -20.67 -2.30 26.80
N ASP A 17 -20.30 -1.20 26.15
CA ASP A 17 -21.15 -0.01 25.99
C ASP A 17 -22.15 -0.10 24.81
N GLY A 18 -22.26 -1.27 24.18
CA GLY A 18 -23.24 -1.61 23.16
C GLY A 18 -24.63 -1.94 23.71
N ALA A 19 -25.22 -3.03 23.21
CA ALA A 19 -26.55 -3.47 23.60
C ALA A 19 -26.63 -3.71 25.12
N ALA A 20 -27.42 -2.91 25.83
CA ALA A 20 -27.51 -2.98 27.29
C ALA A 20 -28.09 -4.32 27.81
N ASP A 21 -28.99 -4.92 27.05
CA ASP A 21 -29.67 -6.16 27.38
C ASP A 21 -30.10 -6.92 26.12
N LEU A 22 -30.70 -8.10 26.32
CA LEU A 22 -31.16 -8.95 25.22
C LEU A 22 -32.26 -8.27 24.39
N GLU A 23 -33.13 -7.46 25.00
CA GLU A 23 -34.19 -6.77 24.27
C GLU A 23 -33.59 -5.75 23.27
N ALA A 24 -32.61 -4.97 23.72
CA ALA A 24 -31.87 -4.04 22.87
C ALA A 24 -31.12 -4.78 21.76
N SER A 25 -30.47 -5.90 22.07
CA SER A 25 -29.77 -6.75 21.09
C SER A 25 -30.72 -7.27 20.01
N LEU A 26 -31.87 -7.81 20.40
CA LEU A 26 -32.89 -8.30 19.47
C LEU A 26 -33.49 -7.18 18.61
N ALA A 27 -33.70 -5.99 19.18
CA ALA A 27 -34.17 -4.83 18.42
C ALA A 27 -33.13 -4.39 17.37
N MET A 28 -31.84 -4.35 17.72
CA MET A 28 -30.76 -4.07 16.79
C MET A 28 -30.63 -5.14 15.69
N ALA A 29 -30.79 -6.42 16.04
CA ALA A 29 -30.76 -7.52 15.09
C ALA A 29 -31.90 -7.40 14.06
N ARG A 30 -33.12 -7.11 14.51
CA ARG A 30 -34.27 -6.88 13.63
C ARG A 30 -34.05 -5.69 12.70
N MET A 31 -33.55 -4.58 13.24
CA MET A 31 -33.19 -3.41 12.41
C MET A 31 -32.11 -3.76 11.37
N SER A 32 -31.13 -4.58 11.72
CA SER A 32 -30.07 -4.99 10.78
C SER A 32 -30.64 -5.85 9.64
N VAL A 33 -31.53 -6.80 9.95
CA VAL A 33 -32.25 -7.58 8.95
C VAL A 33 -33.10 -6.70 8.04
N GLU A 34 -33.81 -5.71 8.59
CA GLU A 34 -34.58 -4.72 7.80
C GLU A 34 -33.69 -3.92 6.85
N GLN A 35 -32.43 -3.72 7.22
CA GLN A 35 -31.41 -3.03 6.42
C GLN A 35 -30.73 -3.96 5.39
N GLY A 36 -31.11 -5.23 5.30
CA GLY A 36 -30.58 -6.21 4.35
C GLY A 36 -29.32 -6.95 4.80
N VAL A 37 -28.99 -6.88 6.10
CA VAL A 37 -27.85 -7.58 6.71
C VAL A 37 -28.21 -9.04 6.98
N GLU A 38 -27.39 -9.95 6.48
CA GLU A 38 -27.55 -11.41 6.65
C GLU A 38 -26.60 -11.98 7.71
N THR A 39 -25.45 -11.34 7.91
CA THR A 39 -24.43 -11.79 8.85
C THR A 39 -23.81 -10.62 9.59
N ILE A 40 -23.63 -10.77 10.90
CA ILE A 40 -22.90 -9.83 11.75
C ILE A 40 -21.75 -10.57 12.43
N VAL A 41 -20.53 -10.06 12.31
CA VAL A 41 -19.46 -10.38 13.26
C VAL A 41 -19.65 -9.46 14.46
N VAL A 42 -19.98 -10.03 15.62
CA VAL A 42 -20.13 -9.25 16.85
C VAL A 42 -18.75 -8.92 17.39
N THR A 43 -18.52 -7.65 17.69
CA THR A 43 -17.20 -7.12 18.05
C THR A 43 -17.30 -6.33 19.34
N PRO A 44 -17.61 -6.97 20.48
CA PRO A 44 -17.54 -6.28 21.74
C PRO A 44 -16.12 -5.75 21.97
N HIS A 45 -15.97 -4.68 22.73
CA HIS A 45 -14.65 -4.18 23.10
C HIS A 45 -13.87 -5.25 23.87
N GLN A 46 -12.58 -5.36 23.56
CA GLN A 46 -11.66 -6.28 24.22
C GLN A 46 -10.32 -5.60 24.49
N LEU A 47 -9.71 -5.93 25.63
CA LEU A 47 -8.53 -5.25 26.20
C LEU A 47 -8.85 -3.82 26.68
N GLY A 48 -7.85 -3.10 27.20
CA GLY A 48 -8.06 -1.80 27.84
C GLY A 48 -9.04 -1.87 29.00
N ALA A 49 -10.09 -1.04 28.98
CA ALA A 49 -11.13 -1.03 30.00
C ALA A 49 -12.01 -2.32 30.01
N PHE A 50 -11.87 -3.17 28.98
CA PHE A 50 -12.65 -4.38 28.77
C PHE A 50 -11.77 -5.64 28.77
N GLU A 51 -10.66 -5.64 29.51
CA GLU A 51 -9.78 -6.81 29.70
C GLU A 51 -10.51 -8.05 30.27
N CYS A 52 -11.66 -7.86 30.92
CA CYS A 52 -12.48 -8.95 31.44
C CYS A 52 -13.24 -9.72 30.34
N ASN A 53 -13.36 -9.15 29.14
CA ASN A 53 -14.00 -9.80 27.99
C ASN A 53 -13.03 -10.81 27.39
N ARG A 54 -13.16 -12.08 27.78
CA ARG A 54 -12.30 -13.17 27.31
C ARG A 54 -12.88 -13.86 26.08
N GLY A 55 -12.03 -14.41 25.23
CA GLY A 55 -12.45 -15.06 23.97
C GLY A 55 -13.50 -16.16 24.17
N ASP A 56 -13.35 -16.99 25.20
CA ASP A 56 -14.34 -18.04 25.51
C ASP A 56 -15.69 -17.49 25.98
N ASP A 57 -15.69 -16.32 26.66
CA ASP A 57 -16.92 -15.64 27.07
C ASP A 57 -17.67 -15.08 25.86
N ILE A 58 -16.94 -14.42 24.95
CA ILE A 58 -17.48 -13.85 23.72
C ILE A 58 -18.04 -14.97 22.82
N ARG A 59 -17.31 -16.08 22.64
CA ARG A 59 -17.78 -17.25 21.88
C ARG A 59 -19.08 -17.80 22.46
N ARG A 60 -19.13 -18.00 23.79
CA ARG A 60 -20.31 -18.54 24.47
C ARG A 60 -21.52 -17.62 24.31
N ARG A 61 -21.36 -16.31 24.59
CA ARG A 61 -22.43 -15.32 24.44
C ARG A 61 -22.90 -15.16 23.00
N THR A 62 -22.00 -15.30 22.02
CA THR A 62 -22.38 -15.31 20.60
C THR A 62 -23.25 -16.51 20.25
N ALA A 63 -22.91 -17.70 20.76
CA ALA A 63 -23.74 -18.89 20.57
C ALA A 63 -25.11 -18.77 21.26
N GLU A 64 -25.15 -18.22 22.47
CA GLU A 64 -26.40 -17.91 23.18
C GLU A 64 -27.28 -16.93 22.39
N LEU A 65 -26.69 -15.85 21.87
CA LEU A 65 -27.41 -14.89 21.02
C LEU A 65 -27.92 -15.55 19.73
N GLN A 66 -27.11 -16.36 19.05
CA GLN A 66 -27.54 -17.09 17.85
C GLN A 66 -28.73 -18.01 18.14
N ALA A 67 -28.75 -18.68 19.30
CA ALA A 67 -29.85 -19.53 19.72
C ALA A 67 -31.13 -18.72 19.93
N GLU A 68 -31.06 -17.55 20.57
CA GLU A 68 -32.20 -16.65 20.75
C GLU A 68 -32.72 -16.08 19.43
N LEU A 69 -31.83 -15.68 18.51
CA LEU A 69 -32.21 -15.23 17.17
C LEU A 69 -32.95 -16.34 16.39
N THR A 70 -32.44 -17.57 16.47
CA THR A 70 -33.06 -18.75 15.84
C THR A 70 -34.42 -19.07 16.45
N ARG A 71 -34.53 -19.03 17.79
CA ARG A 71 -35.78 -19.29 18.53
C ARG A 71 -36.88 -18.28 18.19
N LEU A 72 -36.51 -17.06 17.83
CA LEU A 72 -37.41 -15.95 17.51
C LEU A 72 -37.57 -15.71 16.00
N ASP A 73 -37.10 -16.65 15.18
CA ASP A 73 -37.15 -16.58 13.71
C ASP A 73 -36.60 -15.27 13.14
N ILE A 74 -35.53 -14.73 13.73
CA ILE A 74 -34.80 -13.59 13.19
C ILE A 74 -33.73 -14.13 12.23
N PRO A 75 -33.83 -13.89 10.91
CA PRO A 75 -32.95 -14.49 9.91
C PRO A 75 -31.60 -13.76 9.85
N LEU A 76 -30.85 -13.83 10.94
CA LEU A 76 -29.54 -13.20 11.09
C LEU A 76 -28.55 -14.24 11.62
N ARG A 77 -27.42 -14.37 10.92
CA ARG A 77 -26.28 -15.14 11.40
C ARG A 77 -25.36 -14.23 12.21
N VAL A 78 -24.93 -14.67 13.39
CA VAL A 78 -23.91 -13.98 14.19
C VAL A 78 -22.65 -14.82 14.32
N LEU A 79 -21.50 -14.16 14.24
CA LEU A 79 -20.17 -14.76 14.35
C LEU A 79 -19.36 -14.05 15.43
N PRO A 80 -18.52 -14.77 16.19
CA PRO A 80 -17.71 -14.15 17.23
C PRO A 80 -16.57 -13.33 16.63
N GLY A 81 -16.18 -12.26 17.34
CA GLY A 81 -15.09 -11.36 17.03
C GLY A 81 -14.84 -10.42 18.20
N ALA A 82 -14.01 -9.40 18.03
CA ALA A 82 -13.75 -8.37 19.03
C ALA A 82 -13.29 -7.08 18.35
N ASP A 83 -13.61 -5.93 18.95
CA ASP A 83 -12.94 -4.66 18.66
C ASP A 83 -11.77 -4.52 19.64
N VAL A 84 -10.55 -4.76 19.14
CA VAL A 84 -9.40 -5.04 20.00
C VAL A 84 -8.59 -3.77 20.20
N ARG A 85 -8.55 -3.30 21.44
CA ARG A 85 -7.66 -2.20 21.84
C ARG A 85 -6.21 -2.60 21.60
N ILE A 86 -5.47 -1.77 20.87
CA ILE A 86 -4.05 -2.05 20.58
C ILE A 86 -3.21 -1.91 21.86
N GLU A 87 -2.65 -3.04 22.32
CA GLU A 87 -1.76 -3.13 23.48
C GLU A 87 -0.67 -4.20 23.29
N ASP A 88 0.41 -4.14 24.08
CA ASP A 88 1.60 -4.99 23.93
C ASP A 88 1.31 -6.50 23.97
N HIS A 89 0.36 -6.93 24.80
CA HIS A 89 0.05 -8.35 25.01
C HIS A 89 -1.01 -8.90 24.05
N MET A 90 -1.57 -8.06 23.16
CA MET A 90 -2.61 -8.43 22.20
C MET A 90 -2.20 -9.60 21.30
N ILE A 91 -0.96 -9.59 20.80
CA ILE A 91 -0.45 -10.65 19.90
C ILE A 91 -0.41 -12.01 20.61
N ALA A 92 0.03 -12.04 21.86
CA ALA A 92 0.03 -13.26 22.66
C ALA A 92 -1.40 -13.76 22.93
N GLY A 93 -2.33 -12.84 23.20
CA GLY A 93 -3.76 -13.15 23.35
C GLY A 93 -4.38 -13.74 22.08
N LEU A 94 -4.03 -13.23 20.89
CA LEU A 94 -4.48 -13.77 19.60
C LEU A 94 -3.89 -15.16 19.32
N GLN A 95 -2.67 -15.42 19.83
CA GLN A 95 -2.02 -16.72 19.71
C GLN A 95 -2.68 -17.78 20.60
N SER A 96 -3.05 -17.41 21.83
CA SER A 96 -3.72 -18.30 22.78
C SER A 96 -5.22 -18.49 22.50
N GLY A 97 -5.82 -17.58 21.74
CA GLY A 97 -7.26 -17.55 21.47
C GLY A 97 -8.08 -16.86 22.55
N ASP A 98 -7.41 -16.20 23.52
CA ASP A 98 -8.03 -15.36 24.54
C ASP A 98 -8.48 -14.01 23.97
N VAL A 99 -7.77 -13.49 22.96
CA VAL A 99 -8.20 -12.36 22.12
C VAL A 99 -8.74 -12.88 20.79
N LEU A 100 -9.88 -12.36 20.34
CA LEU A 100 -10.55 -12.83 19.14
C LEU A 100 -10.15 -12.07 17.87
N SER A 101 -9.98 -12.81 16.78
CA SER A 101 -10.00 -12.28 15.42
C SER A 101 -11.45 -12.18 14.92
N LEU A 102 -11.72 -11.35 13.92
CA LEU A 102 -13.01 -11.29 13.22
C LEU A 102 -13.40 -12.67 12.66
N GLY A 103 -14.60 -13.13 13.00
CA GLY A 103 -15.13 -14.45 12.61
C GLY A 103 -14.44 -15.64 13.29
N ASP A 104 -13.51 -15.40 14.23
CA ASP A 104 -12.71 -16.41 14.93
C ASP A 104 -11.95 -17.38 14.00
N HIS A 105 -11.53 -16.87 12.83
CA HIS A 105 -10.78 -17.63 11.82
C HIS A 105 -9.26 -17.40 11.86
N ARG A 106 -8.77 -16.56 12.79
CA ARG A 106 -7.34 -16.24 12.94
C ARG A 106 -6.72 -15.66 11.67
N ARG A 107 -7.44 -14.73 11.04
CA ARG A 107 -7.05 -14.09 9.77
C ARG A 107 -7.07 -12.58 9.82
N HIS A 108 -8.14 -11.98 10.33
CA HIS A 108 -8.31 -10.53 10.38
C HIS A 108 -8.60 -10.10 11.81
N VAL A 109 -7.93 -9.06 12.28
CA VAL A 109 -8.14 -8.51 13.63
C VAL A 109 -8.61 -7.07 13.50
N LEU A 110 -9.72 -6.73 14.14
CA LEU A 110 -10.18 -5.34 14.21
C LEU A 110 -9.39 -4.61 15.30
N LEU A 111 -8.73 -3.52 14.93
CA LEU A 111 -7.75 -2.81 15.75
C LEU A 111 -8.29 -1.44 16.13
N GLU A 112 -8.40 -1.18 17.42
CA GLU A 112 -8.88 0.09 17.96
C GLU A 112 -7.75 0.96 18.54
N LEU A 113 -7.58 2.14 17.95
CA LEU A 113 -6.69 3.18 18.46
C LEU A 113 -7.32 3.96 19.62
N PRO A 114 -6.50 4.58 20.50
CA PRO A 114 -7.02 5.51 21.51
C PRO A 114 -7.68 6.67 20.78
N HIS A 115 -8.88 7.10 21.18
CA HIS A 115 -9.62 8.13 20.46
C HIS A 115 -8.81 9.40 20.15
N GLU A 116 -7.99 9.87 21.12
CA GLU A 116 -7.24 11.12 21.02
C GLU A 116 -5.85 10.99 20.37
N LEU A 117 -5.31 9.78 20.27
CA LEU A 117 -3.90 9.58 19.95
C LEU A 117 -3.72 8.63 18.76
N TYR A 118 -2.82 9.02 17.86
CA TYR A 118 -2.22 8.11 16.89
C TYR A 118 -0.80 7.77 17.35
N PHE A 119 -0.43 6.49 17.20
CA PHE A 119 0.95 6.03 17.30
C PHE A 119 1.28 5.12 16.11
N PRO A 120 2.58 5.01 15.73
CA PRO A 120 3.00 4.20 14.58
C PRO A 120 2.56 2.73 14.73
N LEU A 121 1.88 2.19 13.71
CA LEU A 121 1.28 0.85 13.74
C LEU A 121 2.17 -0.25 13.13
N GLU A 122 3.30 0.11 12.52
CA GLU A 122 4.23 -0.80 11.86
C GLU A 122 4.66 -1.96 12.78
N PRO A 123 4.98 -1.76 14.08
CA PRO A 123 5.32 -2.88 14.97
C PRO A 123 4.16 -3.86 15.16
N VAL A 124 2.93 -3.34 15.24
CA VAL A 124 1.70 -4.12 15.42
C VAL A 124 1.38 -4.90 14.15
N LEU A 125 1.39 -4.24 12.99
CA LEU A 125 1.16 -4.86 11.69
C LEU A 125 2.20 -5.95 11.39
N ASN A 126 3.48 -5.68 11.66
CA ASN A 126 4.54 -6.69 11.56
C ASN A 126 4.35 -7.86 12.52
N GLY A 127 3.82 -7.60 13.73
CA GLY A 127 3.43 -8.62 14.70
C GLY A 127 2.35 -9.56 14.17
N LEU A 128 1.27 -8.98 13.63
CA LEU A 128 0.16 -9.71 13.03
C LEU A 128 0.60 -10.52 11.82
N LYS A 129 1.39 -9.91 10.92
CA LYS A 129 1.94 -10.58 9.73
C LYS A 129 2.74 -11.83 10.09
N ARG A 130 3.58 -11.76 11.15
CA ARG A 130 4.37 -12.91 11.65
C ARG A 130 3.51 -14.08 12.13
N ILE A 131 2.30 -13.81 12.62
CA ILE A 131 1.35 -14.86 13.04
C ILE A 131 0.31 -15.17 11.95
N GLY A 132 0.49 -14.67 10.72
CA GLY A 132 -0.38 -14.95 9.57
C GLY A 132 -1.74 -14.25 9.61
N MET A 133 -1.82 -13.10 10.30
CA MET A 133 -3.02 -12.26 10.41
C MET A 133 -2.81 -10.88 9.79
N ALA A 134 -3.91 -10.26 9.35
CA ALA A 134 -3.97 -8.89 8.87
C ALA A 134 -4.73 -7.99 9.86
N GLY A 135 -4.28 -6.74 9.99
CA GLY A 135 -4.96 -5.72 10.80
C GLY A 135 -6.05 -5.02 10.00
N VAL A 136 -7.21 -4.78 10.63
CA VAL A 136 -8.29 -3.92 10.14
C VAL A 136 -8.40 -2.76 11.11
N LEU A 137 -7.95 -1.57 10.74
CA LEU A 137 -8.08 -0.38 11.58
C LEU A 137 -9.55 0.05 11.64
N SER A 138 -10.13 0.05 12.85
CA SER A 138 -11.51 0.51 13.06
C SER A 138 -11.59 2.03 13.03
N HIS A 139 -12.60 2.52 12.31
CA HIS A 139 -13.05 3.91 12.24
C HIS A 139 -11.94 4.97 12.30
N PRO A 140 -10.94 4.94 11.40
CA PRO A 140 -9.84 5.90 11.40
C PRO A 140 -10.33 7.34 11.24
N GLU A 141 -11.51 7.55 10.64
CA GLU A 141 -12.16 8.85 10.47
C GLU A 141 -12.63 9.51 11.78
N ARG A 142 -12.58 8.76 12.88
CA ARG A 142 -12.98 9.24 14.21
C ARG A 142 -11.80 9.42 15.15
N ASN A 143 -10.58 9.05 14.75
CA ASN A 143 -9.39 9.24 15.58
C ASN A 143 -8.84 10.66 15.40
N ALA A 144 -8.66 11.40 16.49
CA ALA A 144 -8.20 12.79 16.44
C ALA A 144 -6.78 12.93 15.83
N GLY A 145 -5.88 11.98 16.13
CA GLY A 145 -4.54 11.96 15.59
C GLY A 145 -4.49 11.75 14.08
N LEU A 146 -5.34 10.85 13.56
CA LEU A 146 -5.47 10.58 12.13
C LEU A 146 -6.24 11.69 11.40
N LEU A 147 -7.24 12.31 12.02
CA LEU A 147 -7.90 13.49 11.48
C LEU A 147 -6.92 14.66 11.27
N ALA A 148 -5.96 14.82 12.19
CA ALA A 148 -4.90 15.81 12.09
C ALA A 148 -3.80 15.45 11.08
N ARG A 149 -3.58 14.15 10.81
CA ARG A 149 -2.55 13.63 9.89
C ARG A 149 -3.13 12.61 8.91
N GLN A 150 -4.04 13.07 8.06
CA GLN A 150 -4.77 12.21 7.11
C GLN A 150 -3.86 11.60 6.03
N ASP A 151 -2.68 12.18 5.81
CA ASP A 151 -1.62 11.67 4.94
C ASP A 151 -1.13 10.28 5.35
N LEU A 152 -1.18 9.96 6.65
CA LEU A 152 -0.75 8.65 7.17
C LEU A 152 -1.64 7.49 6.73
N ILE A 153 -2.90 7.74 6.39
CA ILE A 153 -3.85 6.68 6.04
C ILE A 153 -3.37 5.91 4.81
N GLU A 154 -2.80 6.61 3.83
CA GLU A 154 -2.31 5.97 2.61
C GLU A 154 -1.10 5.08 2.91
N SER A 155 -0.14 5.57 3.68
CA SER A 155 1.00 4.78 4.16
C SER A 155 0.55 3.51 4.90
N LEU A 156 -0.45 3.63 5.78
CA LEU A 156 -0.99 2.47 6.50
C LEU A 156 -1.61 1.45 5.56
N VAL A 157 -2.35 1.90 4.54
CA VAL A 157 -2.91 1.02 3.51
C VAL A 157 -1.80 0.36 2.68
N ASP A 158 -0.76 1.10 2.32
CA ASP A 158 0.39 0.59 1.57
C ASP A 158 1.19 -0.45 2.38
N ASP A 159 1.24 -0.30 3.70
CA ASP A 159 1.80 -1.28 4.64
C ASP A 159 0.91 -2.51 4.87
N GLY A 160 -0.24 -2.58 4.19
CA GLY A 160 -1.18 -3.70 4.25
C GLY A 160 -2.20 -3.63 5.40
N CYS A 161 -2.36 -2.46 6.04
CA CYS A 161 -3.44 -2.24 7.01
C CYS A 161 -4.77 -2.01 6.27
N LEU A 162 -5.78 -2.80 6.59
CA LEU A 162 -7.11 -2.65 6.01
C LEU A 162 -7.89 -1.58 6.78
N MET A 163 -8.80 -0.87 6.11
CA MET A 163 -9.54 0.26 6.69
C MET A 163 -11.03 -0.04 6.76
N GLN A 164 -11.60 0.04 7.96
CA GLN A 164 -13.04 -0.02 8.17
C GLN A 164 -13.55 1.35 8.61
N VAL A 165 -14.45 1.95 7.82
CA VAL A 165 -15.09 3.24 8.19
C VAL A 165 -16.51 3.01 8.70
N THR A 166 -16.98 3.93 9.55
CA THR A 166 -18.30 3.80 10.19
C THR A 166 -19.42 4.27 9.27
N ALA A 167 -20.50 3.48 9.16
CA ALA A 167 -21.72 3.83 8.44
C ALA A 167 -22.27 5.21 8.84
N GLY A 168 -22.27 5.50 10.14
CA GLY A 168 -22.68 6.80 10.68
C GLY A 168 -21.82 7.97 10.17
N SER A 169 -20.51 7.77 9.98
CA SER A 169 -19.60 8.84 9.53
C SER A 169 -19.90 9.22 8.09
N LEU A 170 -20.20 8.24 7.23
CA LEU A 170 -20.56 8.45 5.83
C LEU A 170 -21.88 9.24 5.65
N VAL A 171 -22.83 9.07 6.57
CA VAL A 171 -24.13 9.78 6.55
C VAL A 171 -24.16 11.01 7.47
N GLY A 172 -23.00 11.47 7.97
CA GLY A 172 -22.85 12.71 8.75
C GLY A 172 -23.17 12.61 10.25
N GLY A 173 -23.42 11.41 10.77
CA GLY A 173 -23.77 11.16 12.18
C GLY A 173 -22.66 11.41 13.20
N PHE A 174 -21.40 11.53 12.76
CA PHE A 174 -20.23 11.83 13.60
C PHE A 174 -19.62 13.21 13.33
N GLY A 175 -20.34 14.07 12.62
CA GLY A 175 -19.91 15.45 12.33
C GLY A 175 -19.16 15.61 11.01
N PRO A 176 -18.91 16.86 10.60
CA PRO A 176 -18.42 17.20 9.27
C PRO A 176 -17.00 16.72 9.00
N ASP A 177 -16.13 16.70 10.02
CA ASP A 177 -14.72 16.32 9.85
C ASP A 177 -14.58 14.83 9.54
N SER A 178 -15.28 13.97 10.30
CA SER A 178 -15.35 12.52 10.03
C SER A 178 -15.97 12.24 8.67
N GLN A 179 -17.05 12.94 8.30
CA GLN A 179 -17.66 12.77 6.99
C GLN A 179 -16.71 13.16 5.86
N ALA A 180 -16.04 14.32 5.97
CA ALA A 180 -15.08 14.79 4.98
C ALA A 180 -13.87 13.83 4.84
N MET A 181 -13.41 13.25 5.94
CA MET A 181 -12.35 12.25 5.91
C MET A 181 -12.78 10.96 5.21
N VAL A 182 -14.00 10.46 5.46
CA VAL A 182 -14.55 9.30 4.74
C VAL A 182 -14.66 9.59 3.25
N GLU A 183 -15.20 10.76 2.86
CA GLU A 183 -15.31 11.14 1.45
C GLU A 183 -13.93 11.27 0.78
N ARG A 184 -12.92 11.79 1.49
CA ARG A 184 -11.52 11.79 1.03
C ARG A 184 -10.99 10.37 0.85
N MET A 185 -11.11 9.50 1.85
CA MET A 185 -10.66 8.11 1.78
C MET A 185 -11.35 7.35 0.65
N ALA A 186 -12.65 7.59 0.44
CA ALA A 186 -13.45 7.05 -0.66
C ALA A 186 -12.90 7.48 -2.04
N SER A 187 -12.65 8.78 -2.21
CA SER A 187 -12.11 9.34 -3.46
C SER A 187 -10.71 8.80 -3.82
N ARG A 188 -9.95 8.37 -2.81
CA ARG A 188 -8.60 7.79 -2.97
C ARG A 188 -8.60 6.26 -2.98
N GLY A 189 -9.77 5.63 -2.81
CA GLY A 189 -9.91 4.18 -2.76
C GLY A 189 -9.10 3.53 -1.65
N LEU A 190 -9.18 4.10 -0.44
CA LEU A 190 -8.50 3.65 0.77
C LEU A 190 -9.42 2.83 1.70
N ILE A 191 -10.72 2.77 1.42
CA ILE A 191 -11.72 2.08 2.25
C ILE A 191 -11.86 0.62 1.81
N HIS A 192 -11.79 -0.29 2.78
CA HIS A 192 -11.94 -1.73 2.55
C HIS A 192 -13.29 -2.24 3.04
N PHE A 193 -13.81 -1.66 4.12
CA PHE A 193 -15.06 -2.06 4.76
C PHE A 193 -15.89 -0.84 5.19
N LEU A 194 -17.21 -0.98 5.09
CA LEU A 194 -18.19 -0.07 5.69
C LEU A 194 -19.03 -0.90 6.67
N SER A 195 -18.95 -0.58 7.95
CA SER A 195 -19.60 -1.33 9.03
C SER A 195 -20.41 -0.40 9.91
N THR A 196 -21.38 -0.94 10.67
CA THR A 196 -22.29 -0.05 11.39
C THR A 196 -21.69 0.58 12.63
N ASP A 197 -20.83 -0.17 13.33
CA ASP A 197 -20.40 0.16 14.68
C ASP A 197 -21.62 0.48 15.58
N GLY A 198 -22.65 -0.37 15.42
CA GLY A 198 -23.94 -0.21 16.08
C GLY A 198 -23.86 -0.51 17.57
N HIS A 199 -24.43 0.38 18.39
CA HIS A 199 -24.40 0.26 19.86
C HIS A 199 -25.79 0.24 20.51
N SER A 200 -26.82 0.82 19.89
CA SER A 200 -28.17 0.75 20.46
C SER A 200 -29.28 0.95 19.42
N PRO A 201 -30.53 0.57 19.74
CA PRO A 201 -31.68 0.79 18.84
C PRO A 201 -32.01 2.26 18.59
N LYS A 202 -31.51 3.19 19.42
CA LYS A 202 -31.82 4.62 19.36
C LYS A 202 -30.60 5.48 18.98
N ARG A 203 -29.49 5.32 19.69
CA ARG A 203 -28.21 6.00 19.47
C ARG A 203 -27.23 5.06 18.76
N ARG A 204 -26.53 5.53 17.72
CA ARG A 204 -25.64 4.68 16.87
C ARG A 204 -26.38 3.41 16.40
N ARG A 205 -27.47 3.65 15.67
CA ARG A 205 -28.37 2.61 15.14
C ARG A 205 -27.65 1.83 14.02
N PRO A 206 -27.75 0.49 13.97
CA PRO A 206 -27.21 -0.27 12.85
C PRO A 206 -28.01 0.02 11.58
N ARG A 207 -27.42 0.81 10.67
CA ARG A 207 -28.05 1.34 9.45
C ARG A 207 -27.19 1.09 8.22
N LEU A 208 -26.77 -0.16 8.03
CA LEU A 208 -25.85 -0.51 6.94
C LEU A 208 -26.49 -0.34 5.56
N GLY A 209 -27.79 -0.58 5.40
CA GLY A 209 -28.50 -0.42 4.13
C GLY A 209 -28.62 1.04 3.69
N GLU A 210 -28.91 1.95 4.63
CA GLU A 210 -28.86 3.40 4.39
C GLU A 210 -27.44 3.83 3.98
N ALA A 211 -26.41 3.38 4.71
CA ALA A 211 -25.03 3.72 4.40
C ALA A 211 -24.56 3.09 3.08
N TYR A 212 -25.01 1.89 2.73
CA TYR A 212 -24.78 1.27 1.42
C TYR A 212 -25.39 2.12 0.31
N THR A 213 -26.63 2.60 0.47
CA THR A 213 -27.28 3.48 -0.50
C THR A 213 -26.47 4.76 -0.69
N ARG A 214 -26.00 5.37 0.40
CA ARG A 214 -25.11 6.54 0.34
C ARG A 214 -23.76 6.23 -0.31
N ALA A 215 -23.20 5.05 -0.05
CA ALA A 215 -21.97 4.60 -0.70
C ALA A 215 -22.18 4.40 -2.21
N VAL A 216 -23.32 3.86 -2.66
CA VAL A 216 -23.64 3.74 -4.08
C VAL A 216 -23.65 5.12 -4.75
N GLU A 217 -24.23 6.13 -4.11
CA GLU A 217 -24.21 7.51 -4.62
C GLU A 217 -22.80 8.10 -4.69
N LEU A 218 -21.98 7.83 -3.67
CA LEU A 218 -20.64 8.41 -3.55
C LEU A 218 -19.61 7.73 -4.45
N VAL A 219 -19.65 6.39 -4.52
CA VAL A 219 -18.57 5.57 -5.09
C VAL A 219 -19.01 4.58 -6.16
N GLY A 220 -20.31 4.46 -6.40
CA GLY A 220 -20.90 3.48 -7.31
C GLY A 220 -21.16 2.13 -6.65
N GLU A 221 -22.01 1.33 -7.29
CA GLU A 221 -22.53 0.08 -6.74
C GLU A 221 -21.47 -0.99 -6.49
N ASP A 222 -20.47 -1.10 -7.36
CA ASP A 222 -19.41 -2.09 -7.21
C ASP A 222 -18.55 -1.85 -5.97
N ALA A 223 -18.13 -0.61 -5.74
CA ALA A 223 -17.34 -0.25 -4.57
C ALA A 223 -18.19 -0.40 -3.28
N ALA A 224 -19.44 0.04 -3.31
CA ALA A 224 -20.37 -0.15 -2.19
C ALA A 224 -20.58 -1.65 -1.87
N ARG A 225 -20.72 -2.50 -2.89
CA ARG A 225 -20.84 -3.96 -2.73
C ARG A 225 -19.56 -4.59 -2.19
N MET A 226 -18.39 -4.10 -2.61
CA MET A 226 -17.12 -4.52 -2.03
C MET A 226 -17.08 -4.22 -0.54
N TRP A 227 -17.40 -2.98 -0.13
CA TRP A 227 -17.30 -2.52 1.25
C TRP A 227 -18.32 -3.15 2.21
N CYS A 228 -19.54 -3.43 1.74
CA CYS A 228 -20.64 -3.88 2.59
C CYS A 228 -21.03 -5.35 2.40
N SER A 229 -20.49 -6.05 1.39
CA SER A 229 -20.89 -7.42 1.08
C SER A 229 -19.70 -8.33 0.84
N GLU A 230 -18.89 -8.06 -0.17
CA GLU A 230 -17.88 -9.04 -0.62
C GLU A 230 -16.69 -9.14 0.34
N ASN A 231 -16.06 -8.02 0.72
CA ASN A 231 -14.94 -8.03 1.67
C ASN A 231 -15.39 -8.46 3.07
N PRO A 232 -16.46 -7.88 3.66
CA PRO A 232 -17.03 -8.37 4.91
C PRO A 232 -17.34 -9.87 4.91
N ARG A 233 -17.90 -10.40 3.82
CA ARG A 233 -18.19 -11.84 3.69
C ARG A 233 -16.91 -12.68 3.61
N ALA A 234 -15.88 -12.21 2.92
CA ALA A 234 -14.58 -12.89 2.90
C ALA A 234 -14.02 -13.01 4.33
N VAL A 235 -14.05 -11.93 5.11
CA VAL A 235 -13.65 -11.93 6.53
C VAL A 235 -14.48 -12.91 7.35
N ALA A 236 -15.81 -12.86 7.22
CA ALA A 236 -16.75 -13.74 7.93
C ALA A 236 -16.59 -15.24 7.57
N GLU A 237 -15.96 -15.55 6.43
CA GLU A 237 -15.69 -16.91 5.97
C GLU A 237 -14.21 -17.33 6.15
N GLY A 238 -13.38 -16.48 6.74
CA GLY A 238 -11.96 -16.75 6.94
C GLY A 238 -11.12 -16.71 5.67
N ARG A 239 -11.64 -16.09 4.60
CA ARG A 239 -10.94 -15.82 3.35
C ARG A 239 -10.27 -14.45 3.40
N GLU A 240 -9.23 -14.27 2.59
CA GLU A 240 -8.54 -13.00 2.44
C GLU A 240 -9.48 -11.93 1.85
N ALA A 241 -9.46 -10.72 2.42
CA ALA A 241 -10.20 -9.58 1.89
C ALA A 241 -9.51 -9.02 0.63
N LEU A 242 -10.30 -8.55 -0.34
CA LEU A 242 -9.79 -7.95 -1.57
C LEU A 242 -9.39 -6.49 -1.34
N ALA A 243 -8.45 -5.99 -2.15
CA ALA A 243 -7.94 -4.62 -2.04
C ALA A 243 -9.05 -3.56 -2.18
N ALA A 244 -8.86 -2.39 -1.55
CA ALA A 244 -9.79 -1.27 -1.62
C ALA A 244 -10.11 -0.84 -3.08
N ILE A 245 -11.31 -0.29 -3.33
CA ILE A 245 -11.76 0.18 -4.64
C ILE A 245 -11.93 1.70 -4.63
N VAL A 246 -11.47 2.40 -5.67
CA VAL A 246 -11.68 3.83 -5.89
C VAL A 246 -13.10 4.10 -6.45
N ALA A 247 -13.72 5.19 -6.00
CA ALA A 247 -14.95 5.77 -6.53
C ALA A 247 -14.72 6.46 -7.90
N GLY A 248 -15.43 6.08 -8.97
CA GLY A 248 -15.39 6.89 -10.21
C GLY A 248 -15.58 6.25 -11.59
N ALA A 249 -15.68 4.93 -11.74
CA ALA A 249 -15.80 4.31 -13.05
C ALA A 249 -17.15 3.61 -13.16
N GLY A 250 -18.11 4.38 -13.67
CA GLY A 250 -19.46 3.94 -13.95
C GLY A 250 -19.48 2.71 -14.84
N TRP A 251 -20.06 1.63 -14.35
CA TRP A 251 -20.39 0.44 -15.10
C TRP A 251 -21.76 -0.05 -14.66
N SER A 252 -22.75 0.07 -15.56
CA SER A 252 -23.88 -0.85 -15.58
C SER A 252 -23.44 -2.08 -16.36
N VAL A 253 -23.46 -3.30 -15.81
CA VAL A 253 -23.84 -4.46 -16.63
C VAL A 253 -24.37 -5.64 -15.81
N SER A 254 -25.52 -6.14 -16.28
CA SER A 254 -26.04 -7.49 -16.10
C SER A 254 -25.07 -8.56 -16.66
N PRO A 255 -25.13 -9.84 -16.22
CA PRO A 255 -24.11 -10.83 -16.53
C PRO A 255 -24.35 -11.46 -17.91
N ARG A 256 -23.67 -10.96 -18.94
CA ARG A 256 -23.33 -11.73 -20.15
C ARG A 256 -22.18 -11.07 -20.91
N ALA A 257 -21.14 -11.86 -21.15
CA ALA A 257 -19.92 -11.57 -21.93
C ALA A 257 -18.88 -10.63 -21.25
N ARG A 258 -17.95 -11.20 -20.45
CA ARG A 258 -16.65 -10.57 -20.19
C ARG A 258 -15.77 -10.69 -21.44
N ALA A 259 -15.96 -9.78 -22.38
CA ALA A 259 -14.87 -9.30 -23.21
C ALA A 259 -14.27 -8.09 -22.47
N ALA A 260 -12.94 -8.08 -22.28
CA ALA A 260 -12.24 -7.00 -21.61
C ALA A 260 -12.60 -5.66 -22.27
N VAL A 261 -13.08 -4.68 -21.51
CA VAL A 261 -13.19 -3.33 -22.02
C VAL A 261 -11.80 -2.72 -21.95
N GLU A 262 -11.08 -2.88 -23.06
CA GLU A 262 -9.87 -2.12 -23.35
C GLU A 262 -10.16 -0.63 -23.12
N PRO A 263 -9.24 0.11 -22.46
CA PRO A 263 -9.31 1.56 -22.39
C PRO A 263 -9.49 2.14 -23.79
N THR A 264 -10.32 3.17 -23.91
CA THR A 264 -10.33 3.98 -25.12
C THR A 264 -9.00 4.72 -25.20
N TRP A 265 -8.11 4.27 -26.07
CA TRP A 265 -6.85 4.94 -26.35
C TRP A 265 -7.12 6.21 -27.15
N VAL A 266 -6.80 7.36 -26.57
CA VAL A 266 -7.03 8.67 -27.21
C VAL A 266 -5.74 9.30 -27.71
N ASP A 267 -4.58 8.83 -27.25
CA ASP A 267 -3.27 9.27 -27.71
C ASP A 267 -2.30 8.08 -27.74
N GLN A 268 -1.40 8.08 -28.72
CA GLN A 268 -0.31 7.11 -28.84
C GLN A 268 0.92 7.82 -29.37
N ARG A 269 2.04 7.66 -28.66
CA ARG A 269 3.31 8.30 -29.02
C ARG A 269 4.47 7.35 -28.86
N ARG A 270 5.51 7.58 -29.65
CA ARG A 270 6.78 6.86 -29.53
C ARG A 270 7.86 7.82 -29.06
N VAL A 271 8.54 7.47 -27.97
CA VAL A 271 9.66 8.23 -27.43
C VAL A 271 10.83 7.27 -27.24
N GLY A 272 11.78 7.26 -28.19
CA GLY A 272 12.86 6.27 -28.20
C GLY A 272 12.31 4.82 -28.31
N PRO A 273 12.66 3.92 -27.37
CA PRO A 273 12.17 2.54 -27.36
C PRO A 273 10.78 2.41 -26.73
N PHE A 274 10.24 3.48 -26.14
CA PHE A 274 8.96 3.47 -25.44
C PHE A 274 7.81 3.76 -26.39
N VAL A 275 6.80 2.90 -26.38
CA VAL A 275 5.54 3.08 -27.10
C VAL A 275 4.46 3.41 -26.07
N CYS A 276 4.21 4.70 -25.89
CA CYS A 276 3.22 5.21 -24.94
C CYS A 276 1.82 5.13 -25.54
N ARG A 277 0.93 4.38 -24.88
CA ARG A 277 -0.49 4.30 -25.19
C ARG A 277 -1.26 4.91 -24.03
N SER A 278 -2.04 5.95 -24.31
CA SER A 278 -2.66 6.76 -23.29
C SER A 278 -4.17 6.81 -23.41
N ALA A 279 -4.85 6.63 -22.28
CA ALA A 279 -6.29 6.78 -22.14
C ALA A 279 -6.71 8.25 -21.94
N PHE A 280 -5.74 9.18 -21.85
CA PHE A 280 -5.93 10.63 -21.84
C PHE A 280 -4.98 11.31 -22.85
N PRO A 281 -5.31 12.52 -23.36
CA PRO A 281 -4.40 13.26 -24.23
C PRO A 281 -3.08 13.54 -23.52
N LEU A 282 -1.95 13.17 -24.13
CA LEU A 282 -0.64 13.39 -23.51
C LEU A 282 -0.26 14.85 -23.62
N ASP A 283 0.07 15.43 -22.46
CA ASP A 283 0.62 16.77 -22.38
C ASP A 283 2.09 16.74 -22.85
N ASP A 284 2.46 17.66 -23.75
CA ASP A 284 3.85 17.82 -24.20
C ASP A 284 4.76 18.18 -23.02
N ALA A 285 4.25 18.91 -22.02
CA ALA A 285 5.01 19.23 -20.82
C ALA A 285 5.33 17.97 -19.99
N LEU A 286 4.37 17.06 -19.82
CA LEU A 286 4.59 15.77 -19.13
C LEU A 286 5.70 14.96 -19.81
N LEU A 287 5.67 14.85 -21.14
CA LEU A 287 6.68 14.08 -21.88
C LEU A 287 8.04 14.76 -21.87
N ALA A 288 8.08 16.09 -21.93
CA ALA A 288 9.30 16.87 -21.75
C ALA A 288 9.87 16.73 -20.34
N ASP A 289 9.01 16.64 -19.33
CA ASP A 289 9.42 16.48 -17.93
C ASP A 289 9.95 15.08 -17.64
N ALA A 290 9.33 14.05 -18.23
CA ALA A 290 9.79 12.68 -18.17
C ALA A 290 11.08 12.47 -18.98
N ASP A 291 11.28 13.20 -20.08
CA ASP A 291 12.48 13.18 -20.94
C ASP A 291 13.04 11.76 -21.22
N LEU A 292 12.13 10.84 -21.57
CA LEU A 292 12.46 9.42 -21.76
C LEU A 292 13.47 9.18 -22.90
N ALA A 293 13.51 10.08 -23.88
CA ALA A 293 14.48 10.02 -24.97
C ALA A 293 15.92 10.32 -24.48
N SER A 294 16.09 11.23 -23.53
CA SER A 294 17.40 11.47 -22.91
C SER A 294 17.75 10.36 -21.92
N LEU A 295 16.77 9.79 -21.22
CA LEU A 295 17.00 8.69 -20.27
C LEU A 295 17.76 7.53 -20.91
N GLU A 296 17.32 6.98 -22.06
CA GLU A 296 18.04 5.89 -22.73
C GLU A 296 19.48 6.29 -23.10
N ARG A 297 19.65 7.48 -23.69
CA ARG A 297 20.98 7.97 -24.09
C ARG A 297 21.91 8.09 -22.88
N GLU A 298 21.37 8.47 -21.73
CA GLU A 298 22.14 8.64 -20.51
C GLU A 298 22.54 7.32 -19.87
N LEU A 299 21.63 6.36 -19.74
CA LEU A 299 21.99 5.02 -19.24
C LEU A 299 23.05 4.39 -20.13
N ARG A 300 22.92 4.53 -21.45
CA ARG A 300 23.94 4.06 -22.42
C ARG A 300 25.27 4.76 -22.23
N ARG A 301 25.27 6.08 -21.96
CA ARG A 301 26.52 6.84 -21.73
C ARG A 301 27.18 6.51 -20.39
N VAL A 302 26.40 6.40 -19.31
CA VAL A 302 26.90 6.29 -17.93
C VAL A 302 27.22 4.84 -17.57
N LEU A 303 26.37 3.90 -17.98
CA LEU A 303 26.47 2.48 -17.64
C LEU A 303 26.96 1.61 -18.81
N ALA A 304 27.26 2.23 -19.95
CA ALA A 304 27.67 1.55 -21.18
C ALA A 304 26.67 0.48 -21.64
N LEU A 305 25.36 0.68 -21.40
CA LEU A 305 24.31 -0.25 -21.84
C LEU A 305 24.24 -0.35 -23.37
N GLY A 306 23.87 -1.53 -23.87
CA GLY A 306 23.42 -1.71 -25.24
C GLY A 306 22.15 -0.91 -25.56
N PRO A 307 21.85 -0.66 -26.85
CA PRO A 307 20.57 -0.08 -27.25
C PRO A 307 19.43 -1.06 -26.93
N CYS A 308 18.29 -0.52 -26.49
CA CYS A 308 17.10 -1.35 -26.25
C CYS A 308 16.60 -1.92 -27.59
N LYS A 309 16.59 -3.24 -27.73
CA LYS A 309 16.26 -3.92 -29.01
C LYS A 309 14.76 -4.17 -29.17
N ASN A 310 14.03 -4.27 -28.06
CA ASN A 310 12.62 -4.55 -28.04
C ASN A 310 11.85 -3.29 -27.68
N GLU A 311 10.63 -3.17 -28.17
CA GLU A 311 9.75 -2.07 -27.76
C GLU A 311 9.30 -2.29 -26.31
N VAL A 312 9.28 -1.21 -25.53
CA VAL A 312 8.73 -1.18 -24.18
C VAL A 312 7.38 -0.50 -24.27
N GLU A 313 6.30 -1.23 -24.00
CA GLU A 313 4.95 -0.65 -23.99
C GLU A 313 4.76 0.15 -22.71
N VAL A 314 4.30 1.39 -22.82
CA VAL A 314 3.99 2.25 -21.67
C VAL A 314 2.49 2.53 -21.71
N VAL A 315 1.77 1.95 -20.78
CA VAL A 315 0.31 2.06 -20.67
C VAL A 315 -0.02 3.13 -19.64
N LEU A 316 -0.62 4.21 -20.13
CA LEU A 316 -0.99 5.39 -19.34
C LEU A 316 -2.51 5.46 -19.20
N LEU A 317 -2.99 5.31 -17.98
CA LEU A 317 -4.42 5.20 -17.67
C LEU A 317 -4.94 6.50 -17.05
N ASN A 318 -6.24 6.76 -17.19
CA ASN A 318 -6.84 8.04 -16.77
C ASN A 318 -6.64 8.34 -15.30
N ASP A 319 -6.69 7.30 -14.46
CA ASP A 319 -6.66 7.43 -13.01
C ASP A 319 -6.29 6.09 -12.36
N ALA A 320 -6.11 6.13 -11.03
CA ALA A 320 -5.77 4.98 -10.21
C ALA A 320 -6.78 3.83 -10.33
N GLN A 321 -8.05 4.14 -10.60
CA GLN A 321 -9.11 3.15 -10.69
C GLN A 321 -9.00 2.34 -11.97
N GLN A 322 -8.87 3.03 -13.10
CA GLN A 322 -8.64 2.41 -14.39
C GLN A 322 -7.34 1.59 -14.35
N HIS A 323 -6.29 2.12 -13.72
CA HIS A 323 -5.03 1.41 -13.46
C HIS A 323 -5.22 0.09 -12.72
N ARG A 324 -5.82 0.14 -11.52
CA ARG A 324 -6.00 -1.04 -10.68
C ARG A 324 -6.83 -2.12 -11.37
N ARG A 325 -7.93 -1.73 -12.05
CA ARG A 325 -8.77 -2.67 -12.82
C ARG A 325 -7.99 -3.29 -13.98
N TYR A 326 -7.30 -2.47 -14.75
CA TYR A 326 -6.56 -2.91 -15.93
C TYR A 326 -5.42 -3.89 -15.58
N ILE A 327 -4.72 -3.64 -14.46
CA ILE A 327 -3.71 -4.56 -13.91
C ILE A 327 -4.35 -5.81 -13.33
N ALA A 328 -5.36 -5.70 -12.46
CA ALA A 328 -5.96 -6.86 -11.80
C ALA A 328 -6.52 -7.91 -12.78
N GLU A 329 -7.01 -7.46 -13.94
CA GLU A 329 -7.46 -8.35 -15.01
C GLU A 329 -6.30 -9.08 -15.73
N ARG A 330 -5.15 -8.42 -15.89
CA ARG A 330 -4.02 -8.92 -16.70
C ARG A 330 -2.96 -9.63 -15.86
N HIS A 331 -2.78 -9.17 -14.63
CA HIS A 331 -1.78 -9.62 -13.66
C HIS A 331 -2.44 -9.75 -12.27
N PRO A 332 -3.32 -10.74 -12.04
CA PRO A 332 -4.12 -10.85 -10.81
C PRO A 332 -3.30 -11.01 -9.52
N THR A 333 -2.03 -11.42 -9.65
CA THR A 333 -1.11 -11.63 -8.54
C THR A 333 -0.09 -10.49 -8.39
N ALA A 334 -0.13 -9.48 -9.26
CA ALA A 334 0.79 -8.35 -9.16
C ALA A 334 0.36 -7.43 -8.02
N PRO A 335 1.30 -6.97 -7.17
CA PRO A 335 0.98 -5.98 -6.14
C PRO A 335 0.53 -4.67 -6.80
N TYR A 336 -0.39 -3.97 -6.15
CA TYR A 336 -0.75 -2.63 -6.59
C TYR A 336 0.41 -1.67 -6.32
N ARG A 337 0.80 -0.92 -7.35
CA ARG A 337 1.75 0.19 -7.28
C ARG A 337 1.21 1.34 -8.12
N ARG A 338 1.69 2.56 -7.86
CA ARG A 338 1.29 3.77 -8.60
C ARG A 338 1.75 3.72 -10.06
N ALA A 339 2.97 3.24 -10.25
CA ALA A 339 3.48 2.76 -11.52
C ALA A 339 4.10 1.37 -11.31
N LEU A 340 4.14 0.56 -12.36
CA LEU A 340 4.61 -0.82 -12.28
C LEU A 340 5.29 -1.23 -13.58
N TYR A 341 6.58 -1.55 -13.50
CA TYR A 341 7.28 -2.32 -14.51
C TYR A 341 6.94 -3.81 -14.41
N TYR A 342 6.54 -4.41 -15.53
CA TYR A 342 6.26 -5.82 -15.64
C TYR A 342 6.95 -6.42 -16.86
N GLN A 343 7.81 -7.42 -16.62
CA GLN A 343 8.55 -8.09 -17.67
C GLN A 343 8.16 -9.57 -17.79
N THR A 344 8.00 -10.02 -19.03
CA THR A 344 7.92 -11.44 -19.39
C THR A 344 8.99 -11.74 -20.44
N LYS A 345 9.21 -13.02 -20.77
CA LYS A 345 10.15 -13.43 -21.84
C LYS A 345 9.87 -12.81 -23.22
N GLN A 346 8.67 -12.26 -23.45
CA GLN A 346 8.23 -11.77 -24.76
C GLN A 346 7.90 -10.26 -24.79
N ARG A 347 7.67 -9.63 -23.64
CA ARG A 347 7.22 -8.23 -23.55
C ARG A 347 7.68 -7.57 -22.25
N ALA A 348 8.06 -6.30 -22.35
CA ALA A 348 8.27 -5.38 -21.24
C ALA A 348 7.16 -4.33 -21.30
N VAL A 349 6.41 -4.19 -20.20
CA VAL A 349 5.29 -3.26 -20.12
C VAL A 349 5.39 -2.45 -18.84
N ILE A 350 5.16 -1.14 -18.95
CA ILE A 350 5.05 -0.23 -17.81
C ILE A 350 3.59 0.19 -17.72
N TYR A 351 3.00 0.07 -16.54
CA TYR A 351 1.67 0.58 -16.24
C TYR A 351 1.80 1.79 -15.33
N ALA A 352 1.11 2.88 -15.65
CA ALA A 352 1.00 4.05 -14.79
C ALA A 352 -0.34 4.76 -15.06
N TYR A 353 -0.67 5.77 -14.26
CA TYR A 353 -1.88 6.57 -14.48
C TYR A 353 -1.64 8.06 -14.28
N ARG A 354 -2.63 8.89 -14.63
CA ARG A 354 -2.51 10.33 -14.50
C ARG A 354 -2.46 10.77 -13.03
N HIS A 355 -1.32 11.31 -12.60
CA HIS A 355 -1.14 12.01 -11.32
C HIS A 355 -0.03 13.08 -11.45
N SER A 356 0.18 13.88 -10.41
CA SER A 356 1.14 15.00 -10.42
C SER A 356 2.60 14.58 -10.57
N GLU A 357 2.95 13.37 -10.15
CA GLU A 357 4.31 12.83 -10.16
C GLU A 357 4.56 11.85 -11.31
N LEU A 358 3.66 11.76 -12.29
CA LEU A 358 3.73 10.74 -13.34
C LEU A 358 5.05 10.79 -14.13
N ALA A 359 5.60 11.98 -14.37
CA ALA A 359 6.90 12.11 -15.04
C ALA A 359 8.04 11.43 -14.26
N ILE A 360 8.00 11.49 -12.93
CA ILE A 360 9.01 10.91 -12.03
C ILE A 360 8.89 9.39 -12.08
N ASP A 361 7.69 8.87 -11.84
CA ASP A 361 7.39 7.43 -11.89
C ASP A 361 7.75 6.81 -13.24
N LEU A 362 7.44 7.50 -14.35
CA LEU A 362 7.80 7.01 -15.68
C LEU A 362 9.32 6.90 -15.84
N ARG A 363 10.10 7.83 -15.29
CA ARG A 363 11.56 7.74 -15.35
C ARG A 363 12.09 6.59 -14.52
N HIS A 364 11.52 6.37 -13.34
CA HIS A 364 11.84 5.24 -12.47
C HIS A 364 11.59 3.90 -13.19
N GLU A 365 10.34 3.64 -13.60
CA GLU A 365 9.95 2.37 -14.22
C GLU A 365 10.60 2.15 -15.60
N CYS A 366 10.82 3.22 -16.37
CA CYS A 366 11.55 3.14 -17.63
C CYS A 366 13.03 2.79 -17.42
N THR A 367 13.61 3.15 -16.27
CA THR A 367 14.99 2.77 -15.94
C THR A 367 15.10 1.26 -15.77
N HIS A 368 14.19 0.62 -15.01
CA HIS A 368 14.13 -0.85 -14.93
C HIS A 368 14.01 -1.49 -16.31
N ALA A 369 13.08 -1.00 -17.14
CA ALA A 369 12.87 -1.55 -18.47
C ALA A 369 14.12 -1.50 -19.36
N LEU A 370 14.90 -0.42 -19.28
CA LEU A 370 16.14 -0.27 -20.04
C LEU A 370 17.29 -1.10 -19.47
N LEU A 371 17.38 -1.25 -18.15
CA LEU A 371 18.36 -2.13 -17.50
C LEU A 371 18.12 -3.57 -17.94
N HIS A 372 16.91 -4.07 -17.77
CA HIS A 372 16.52 -5.46 -18.09
C HIS A 372 16.42 -5.75 -19.60
N ALA A 373 16.55 -4.74 -20.46
CA ALA A 373 16.71 -4.92 -21.90
C ALA A 373 18.11 -5.39 -22.31
N ASP A 374 19.14 -5.07 -21.51
CA ASP A 374 20.54 -5.40 -21.78
C ASP A 374 21.15 -6.33 -20.70
N LEU A 375 20.60 -6.30 -19.49
CA LEU A 375 21.07 -7.06 -18.34
C LEU A 375 20.02 -8.12 -17.96
N PRO A 376 20.33 -9.42 -18.06
CA PRO A 376 19.34 -10.48 -17.84
C PRO A 376 18.96 -10.70 -16.37
N MET A 377 19.79 -10.23 -15.44
CA MET A 377 19.58 -10.36 -13.99
C MET A 377 20.38 -9.28 -13.29
N VAL A 378 19.71 -8.28 -12.73
CA VAL A 378 20.33 -7.23 -11.91
C VAL A 378 20.01 -7.55 -10.44
N PRO A 379 21.00 -7.53 -9.52
CA PRO A 379 20.71 -7.66 -8.09
C PRO A 379 19.72 -6.59 -7.64
N LEU A 380 18.74 -6.97 -6.81
CA LEU A 380 17.62 -6.10 -6.42
C LEU A 380 18.06 -4.71 -5.97
N TRP A 381 19.02 -4.63 -5.03
CA TRP A 381 19.52 -3.34 -4.54
C TRP A 381 20.15 -2.46 -5.62
N LEU A 382 20.79 -3.06 -6.64
CA LEU A 382 21.44 -2.31 -7.72
C LEU A 382 20.41 -1.87 -8.75
N ASP A 383 19.38 -2.69 -8.98
CA ASP A 383 18.25 -2.35 -9.86
C ASP A 383 17.49 -1.13 -9.32
N GLU A 384 17.01 -1.22 -8.07
CA GLU A 384 16.36 -0.12 -7.36
C GLU A 384 17.28 1.10 -7.23
N GLY A 385 18.55 0.89 -6.84
CA GLY A 385 19.50 1.98 -6.66
C GLY A 385 19.80 2.75 -7.96
N LEU A 386 19.81 2.08 -9.11
CA LEU A 386 19.94 2.72 -10.41
C LEU A 386 18.64 3.43 -10.81
N ALA A 387 17.48 2.83 -10.59
CA ALA A 387 16.18 3.46 -10.85
C ALA A 387 16.05 4.79 -10.07
N GLU A 388 16.28 4.77 -8.76
CA GLU A 388 16.32 5.93 -7.88
C GLU A 388 17.35 6.98 -8.34
N TYR A 389 18.53 6.55 -8.82
CA TYR A 389 19.58 7.47 -9.27
C TYR A 389 19.23 8.19 -10.58
N PHE A 390 18.57 7.50 -11.52
CA PHE A 390 18.21 8.06 -12.83
C PHE A 390 16.83 8.72 -12.87
N GLU A 391 16.01 8.52 -11.85
CA GLU A 391 14.71 9.16 -11.65
C GLU A 391 14.78 10.69 -11.77
N PRO A 392 15.64 11.42 -11.04
CA PRO A 392 15.79 12.86 -11.24
C PRO A 392 16.51 13.19 -12.56
N ARG A 393 16.27 14.42 -13.05
CA ARG A 393 16.97 14.96 -14.22
C ARG A 393 18.47 15.04 -13.97
N PRO A 394 19.32 15.00 -15.02
CA PRO A 394 20.78 15.00 -14.87
C PRO A 394 21.36 16.09 -13.96
N ALA A 395 20.75 17.29 -13.95
CA ALA A 395 21.19 18.41 -13.11
C ALA A 395 21.02 18.15 -11.60
N ASP A 396 20.07 17.29 -11.22
CA ASP A 396 19.62 17.10 -9.84
C ASP A 396 20.12 15.77 -9.23
N ARG A 397 20.66 14.84 -10.03
CA ARG A 397 21.13 13.51 -9.56
C ARG A 397 22.20 13.55 -8.49
N ALA A 398 23.11 14.52 -8.58
CA ALA A 398 24.19 14.70 -7.62
C ALA A 398 23.66 15.16 -6.25
N HIS A 399 22.46 15.72 -6.22
CA HIS A 399 21.73 16.11 -5.01
C HIS A 399 20.82 14.98 -4.51
N GLY A 400 20.35 14.10 -5.40
CA GLY A 400 19.46 12.98 -5.08
C GLY A 400 18.04 13.42 -4.71
N PRO A 401 17.06 12.51 -4.75
CA PRO A 401 15.70 12.78 -4.24
C PRO A 401 15.71 12.63 -2.72
N ASP A 402 15.69 13.72 -1.94
CA ASP A 402 15.55 13.78 -0.45
C ASP A 402 16.43 12.84 0.41
N HIS A 403 17.29 12.03 -0.19
CA HIS A 403 18.06 10.95 0.41
C HIS A 403 19.42 11.42 0.90
N LEU A 404 20.04 12.35 0.15
CA LEU A 404 21.40 12.80 0.39
C LEU A 404 21.57 13.39 1.79
N GLU A 405 20.65 14.25 2.22
CA GLU A 405 20.72 14.85 3.56
C GLU A 405 20.70 13.78 4.65
N GLY A 406 19.81 12.79 4.53
CA GLY A 406 19.72 11.65 5.42
C GLY A 406 21.02 10.83 5.46
N VAL A 407 21.57 10.50 4.29
CA VAL A 407 22.80 9.69 4.17
C VAL A 407 24.01 10.43 4.75
N VAL A 408 24.17 11.72 4.44
CA VAL A 408 25.27 12.55 4.98
C VAL A 408 25.17 12.65 6.51
N SER A 409 23.95 12.83 7.02
CA SER A 409 23.65 12.90 8.45
C SER A 409 24.03 11.59 9.15
N GLU A 410 23.68 10.43 8.59
CA GLU A 410 24.03 9.13 9.18
C GLU A 410 25.51 8.75 8.98
N ALA A 411 26.15 9.18 7.89
CA ALA A 411 27.59 9.03 7.66
C ALA A 411 28.42 9.77 8.72
N ALA A 412 27.97 10.97 9.12
CA ALA A 412 28.58 11.73 10.20
C ALA A 412 28.46 11.02 11.56
N ARG A 413 27.41 10.21 11.77
CA ARG A 413 27.16 9.43 12.99
C ARG A 413 27.72 8.00 12.95
N GLY A 414 28.23 7.55 11.79
CA GLY A 414 28.75 6.19 11.60
C GLY A 414 27.67 5.10 11.62
N ARG A 415 26.42 5.43 11.32
CA ARG A 415 25.26 4.50 11.36
C ARG A 415 24.78 4.16 9.95
N LEU A 416 25.69 3.68 9.11
CA LEU A 416 25.41 3.40 7.71
C LEU A 416 24.96 1.95 7.50
N VAL A 417 24.08 1.73 6.52
CA VAL A 417 23.68 0.38 6.11
C VAL A 417 24.78 -0.19 5.21
N ALA A 418 25.35 -1.33 5.64
CA ALA A 418 26.37 -2.04 4.88
C ALA A 418 25.82 -2.60 3.57
N LEU A 419 26.65 -2.67 2.53
CA LEU A 419 26.24 -3.18 1.24
C LEU A 419 25.81 -4.65 1.30
N THR A 420 26.45 -5.44 2.16
CA THR A 420 26.09 -6.85 2.40
C THR A 420 24.65 -7.03 2.88
N THR A 421 24.10 -6.08 3.62
CA THR A 421 22.69 -6.09 4.06
C THR A 421 21.74 -5.98 2.86
N LEU A 422 22.07 -5.11 1.90
CA LEU A 422 21.28 -4.92 0.69
C LEU A 422 21.44 -6.12 -0.27
N GLU A 423 22.65 -6.67 -0.38
CA GLU A 423 22.94 -7.84 -1.20
C GLU A 423 22.24 -9.11 -0.71
N ALA A 424 21.90 -9.19 0.58
CA ALA A 424 21.17 -10.32 1.16
C ALA A 424 19.67 -10.32 0.82
N LYS A 425 19.14 -9.22 0.30
CA LYS A 425 17.71 -9.08 -0.07
C LYS A 425 17.50 -9.48 -1.51
N HIS A 426 16.51 -10.34 -1.74
CA HIS A 426 16.21 -10.91 -3.05
C HIS A 426 14.75 -10.72 -3.46
N ASP A 427 13.90 -10.28 -2.52
CA ASP A 427 12.49 -9.99 -2.76
C ASP A 427 12.18 -8.52 -2.36
N LEU A 428 11.36 -7.84 -3.16
CA LEU A 428 10.90 -6.48 -2.86
C LEU A 428 10.17 -6.38 -1.50
N ALA A 429 9.55 -7.46 -1.02
CA ALA A 429 8.91 -7.52 0.29
C ALA A 429 9.91 -7.46 1.47
N GLU A 430 11.21 -7.65 1.22
CA GLU A 430 12.27 -7.52 2.20
C GLU A 430 12.84 -6.09 2.27
N MET A 431 12.55 -5.25 1.28
CA MET A 431 13.01 -3.87 1.18
C MET A 431 12.09 -2.92 1.96
N ALA A 432 12.68 -2.09 2.82
CA ALA A 432 12.05 -0.97 3.49
C ALA A 432 12.60 0.36 2.93
N ASP A 433 11.99 1.50 3.25
CA ASP A 433 12.39 2.83 2.74
C ASP A 433 13.88 3.16 2.94
N ILE A 434 14.45 2.69 4.07
CA ILE A 434 15.87 2.86 4.33
C ILE A 434 16.73 2.11 3.31
N ASP A 435 16.28 0.96 2.80
CA ASP A 435 17.02 0.19 1.83
C ASP A 435 17.04 0.85 0.45
N TYR A 436 15.92 1.45 -0.01
CA TYR A 436 15.89 2.23 -1.25
C TYR A 436 16.85 3.43 -1.17
N ARG A 437 16.82 4.16 -0.04
CA ARG A 437 17.76 5.26 0.23
C ARG A 437 19.21 4.81 0.14
N TYR A 438 19.55 3.67 0.73
CA TYR A 438 20.93 3.16 0.74
C TYR A 438 21.32 2.45 -0.56
N ALA A 439 20.38 1.87 -1.30
CA ALA A 439 20.55 1.39 -2.66
C ALA A 439 20.94 2.54 -3.60
N TRP A 440 20.22 3.66 -3.53
CA TRP A 440 20.59 4.91 -4.18
C TRP A 440 21.99 5.37 -3.74
N ALA A 441 22.27 5.38 -2.43
CA ALA A 441 23.53 5.90 -1.91
C ALA A 441 24.74 5.06 -2.37
N TRP A 442 24.63 3.73 -2.36
CA TRP A 442 25.68 2.84 -2.86
C TRP A 442 25.87 2.97 -4.36
N THR A 443 24.78 3.12 -5.12
CA THR A 443 24.84 3.42 -6.56
C THR A 443 25.53 4.76 -6.84
N HIS A 444 25.18 5.79 -6.07
CA HIS A 444 25.84 7.09 -6.13
C HIS A 444 27.34 6.97 -5.81
N PHE A 445 27.71 6.26 -4.75
CA PHE A 445 29.11 6.03 -4.40
C PHE A 445 29.86 5.29 -5.51
N LEU A 446 29.24 4.30 -6.15
CA LEU A 446 29.84 3.61 -7.29
C LEU A 446 30.04 4.54 -8.50
N LEU A 447 29.16 5.52 -8.72
CA LEU A 447 29.24 6.43 -9.86
C LEU A 447 30.14 7.65 -9.62
N HIS A 448 30.23 8.14 -8.38
CA HIS A 448 30.88 9.40 -8.02
C HIS A 448 32.05 9.27 -7.05
N GLY A 449 32.24 8.08 -6.47
CA GLY A 449 33.32 7.79 -5.54
C GLY A 449 34.69 7.60 -6.22
N PRO A 450 35.63 6.93 -5.54
CA PRO A 450 36.93 6.64 -6.11
C PRO A 450 36.82 5.82 -7.41
N ALA A 451 37.73 6.07 -8.37
CA ALA A 451 37.73 5.37 -9.66
C ALA A 451 37.71 3.83 -9.54
N ALA A 452 38.34 3.29 -8.49
CA ALA A 452 38.32 1.87 -8.19
C ALA A 452 36.89 1.32 -7.94
N ALA A 453 36.01 2.10 -7.29
CA ALA A 453 34.62 1.72 -7.06
C ALA A 453 33.82 1.67 -8.36
N SER A 454 33.94 2.72 -9.19
CA SER A 454 33.28 2.79 -10.49
C SER A 454 33.74 1.68 -11.43
N MET A 455 35.03 1.33 -11.41
CA MET A 455 35.56 0.16 -12.12
C MET A 455 34.86 -1.14 -11.73
N GLN A 456 34.50 -1.33 -10.45
CA GLN A 456 33.75 -2.52 -10.03
C GLN A 456 32.31 -2.51 -10.52
N LEU A 457 31.64 -1.35 -10.59
CA LEU A 457 30.32 -1.23 -11.21
C LEU A 457 30.36 -1.67 -12.68
N TRP A 458 31.22 -1.05 -13.50
CA TRP A 458 31.28 -1.38 -14.94
C TRP A 458 31.69 -2.84 -15.18
N ALA A 459 32.61 -3.38 -14.38
CA ALA A 459 33.00 -4.78 -14.48
C ALA A 459 31.88 -5.74 -14.04
N THR A 460 31.01 -5.34 -13.10
CA THR A 460 29.82 -6.12 -12.71
C THR A 460 28.78 -6.09 -13.82
N LEU A 461 28.46 -4.92 -14.38
CA LEU A 461 27.53 -4.79 -15.50
C LEU A 461 28.02 -5.60 -16.72
N ALA A 462 29.33 -5.59 -17.01
CA ALA A 462 29.91 -6.39 -18.08
C ALA A 462 29.80 -7.90 -17.85
N ALA A 463 29.91 -8.37 -16.60
CA ALA A 463 29.71 -9.79 -16.25
C ALA A 463 28.23 -10.20 -16.39
N LEU A 464 27.31 -9.35 -15.91
CA LEU A 464 25.86 -9.57 -16.03
C LEU A 464 25.42 -9.74 -17.50
N ARG A 465 25.94 -8.92 -18.42
CA ARG A 465 25.70 -9.06 -19.87
C ARG A 465 26.12 -10.42 -20.44
N ARG A 466 27.12 -11.06 -19.82
CA ARG A 466 27.64 -12.38 -20.23
C ARG A 466 26.94 -13.54 -19.51
N TYR A 467 25.89 -13.29 -18.73
CA TYR A 467 25.22 -14.29 -17.89
C TYR A 467 26.15 -14.94 -16.86
N GLU A 468 27.23 -14.25 -16.48
CA GLU A 468 28.13 -14.71 -15.44
C GLU A 468 27.56 -14.28 -14.07
N PRO A 469 27.41 -15.20 -13.10
CA PRO A 469 26.98 -14.83 -11.76
C PRO A 469 28.05 -13.91 -11.15
N PRO A 470 27.71 -12.64 -10.84
CA PRO A 470 28.69 -11.70 -10.37
C PRO A 470 29.08 -12.05 -8.93
N THR A 471 30.38 -11.98 -8.63
CA THR A 471 30.82 -11.92 -7.23
C THR A 471 30.13 -10.73 -6.55
N PRO A 472 29.65 -10.88 -5.29
CA PRO A 472 29.02 -9.77 -4.57
C PRO A 472 29.87 -8.50 -4.63
N MET A 473 29.23 -7.37 -4.91
CA MET A 473 29.86 -6.06 -5.01
C MET A 473 30.61 -5.71 -3.72
N SER A 474 30.07 -6.06 -2.55
CA SER A 474 30.76 -5.88 -1.27
C SER A 474 32.16 -6.52 -1.25
N GLN A 475 32.28 -7.75 -1.72
CA GLN A 475 33.56 -8.47 -1.79
C GLN A 475 34.51 -7.84 -2.81
N ARG A 476 34.00 -7.43 -3.98
CA ARG A 476 34.78 -6.76 -5.03
C ARG A 476 35.33 -5.41 -4.57
N LEU A 477 34.50 -4.64 -3.86
CA LEU A 477 34.91 -3.38 -3.27
C LEU A 477 35.92 -3.61 -2.15
N ALA A 478 35.73 -4.61 -1.29
CA ALA A 478 36.69 -4.91 -0.22
C ALA A 478 38.07 -5.29 -0.77
N ALA A 479 38.11 -6.07 -1.86
CA ALA A 479 39.35 -6.44 -2.53
C ALA A 479 40.12 -5.25 -3.12
N THR A 480 39.45 -4.14 -3.43
CA THR A 480 40.05 -2.97 -4.09
C THR A 480 40.25 -1.76 -3.17
N LEU A 481 39.34 -1.56 -2.22
CA LEU A 481 39.31 -0.42 -1.30
C LEU A 481 39.72 -0.79 0.14
N GLY A 482 39.84 -2.09 0.46
CA GLY A 482 40.05 -2.58 1.82
C GLY A 482 38.77 -2.54 2.66
N SER A 483 38.33 -1.33 3.04
CA SER A 483 37.10 -1.09 3.81
C SER A 483 36.08 -0.27 2.99
N PRO A 484 35.14 -0.92 2.27
CA PRO A 484 34.15 -0.24 1.45
C PRO A 484 33.29 0.74 2.25
N GLU A 485 32.86 0.36 3.45
CA GLU A 485 32.01 1.17 4.32
C GLU A 485 32.73 2.43 4.80
N THR A 486 34.04 2.34 5.08
CA THR A 486 34.85 3.51 5.42
C THR A 486 34.96 4.46 4.24
N ALA A 487 35.30 3.95 3.06
CA ALA A 487 35.42 4.76 1.84
C ALA A 487 34.07 5.41 1.47
N PHE A 488 32.97 4.67 1.61
CA PHE A 488 31.62 5.18 1.42
C PHE A 488 31.28 6.30 2.41
N ALA A 489 31.58 6.13 3.69
CA ALA A 489 31.33 7.15 4.71
C ALA A 489 32.14 8.42 4.44
N GLU A 490 33.40 8.28 4.06
CA GLU A 490 34.28 9.40 3.71
C GLU A 490 33.77 10.17 2.48
N HIS A 491 33.30 9.46 1.46
CA HIS A 491 32.68 10.05 0.27
C HIS A 491 31.52 10.97 0.64
N PHE A 492 30.53 10.46 1.39
CA PHE A 492 29.34 11.25 1.75
C PHE A 492 29.66 12.38 2.74
N ARG A 493 30.62 12.22 3.66
CA ARG A 493 31.08 13.33 4.50
C ARG A 493 31.71 14.47 3.69
N ALA A 494 32.41 14.14 2.61
CA ALA A 494 33.06 15.12 1.74
C ALA A 494 32.10 15.73 0.71
N TRP A 495 31.05 15.01 0.30
CA TRP A 495 30.17 15.36 -0.81
C TRP A 495 29.54 16.76 -0.74
N PRO A 496 29.04 17.26 0.40
CA PRO A 496 28.51 18.62 0.49
C PRO A 496 29.53 19.71 0.08
N ARG A 497 30.82 19.48 0.31
CA ARG A 497 31.88 20.41 -0.12
C ARG A 497 32.10 20.35 -1.62
N VAL A 498 32.05 19.17 -2.21
CA VAL A 498 32.15 18.94 -3.67
C VAL A 498 31.02 19.65 -4.41
N LEU A 499 29.79 19.55 -3.90
CA LEU A 499 28.63 20.24 -4.46
C LEU A 499 28.77 21.77 -4.41
N ARG A 500 29.25 22.32 -3.28
CA ARG A 500 29.49 23.77 -3.13
C ARG A 500 30.57 24.27 -4.10
N ALA A 501 31.68 23.54 -4.24
CA ALA A 501 32.75 23.89 -5.17
C ALA A 501 32.30 23.87 -6.64
N SER A 502 31.46 22.89 -7.00
CA SER A 502 30.90 22.76 -8.36
C SER A 502 29.95 23.91 -8.71
N ARG A 503 29.11 24.36 -7.76
CA ARG A 503 28.24 25.53 -7.94
C ARG A 503 29.01 26.84 -8.10
N GLN A 504 30.12 27.01 -7.38
CA GLN A 504 30.98 28.19 -7.51
C GLN A 504 31.70 28.26 -8.86
N HIS A 505 32.16 27.12 -9.40
CA HIS A 505 32.75 27.07 -10.75
C HIS A 505 31.72 27.31 -11.87
N ALA A 506 30.49 26.80 -11.72
CA ALA A 506 29.41 27.03 -12.68
C ALA A 506 28.92 28.49 -12.69
N GLY A 507 29.00 29.20 -11.55
CA GLY A 507 28.68 30.62 -11.43
C GLY A 507 29.78 31.57 -11.91
N ALA A 508 31.04 31.12 -11.97
CA ALA A 508 32.17 31.90 -12.47
C ALA A 508 32.39 31.76 -14.00
N SER A 509 31.65 30.86 -14.66
CA SER A 509 31.70 30.60 -16.11
C SER A 509 30.46 31.10 -16.87
N ARG A 510 29.60 31.88 -16.21
CA ARG A 510 28.54 32.69 -16.83
C ARG A 510 28.95 34.15 -16.75
#